data_AF-A0A971THN6-F1
#
_entry.id   AF-A0A971THN6-F1
#
_cell.length_a   1.000
_cell.length_b   1.000
_cell.length_c   1.000
_cell.angle_alpha   90.00
_cell.angle_beta   90.00
_cell.angle_gamma   90.00
#
_symmetry.space_group_name_H-M   'P 1'
#
loop_
_entity.id
_entity.type
_entity.pdbx_description
1 polymer ?
#
loop_
_entity_poly.entity_id
_entity_poly.type
_entity_poly.pdbx_seq_one_letter_code
_entity_poly.pdbx_strand_id
1 'polypeptide(L)'
;MKSIRITGIVKMADRVRRELGQPVAPARLASLKKATRSFLAQVNRLLAEHGGTAESLPPPSRRAYRFLAELDFDVIATDQTASHRPPGSVSFRGLRSYVERLLDLLTQSPEGAALVSTGSSLRTTSARIEQHIVREMLDPEHLTAQTRSLRGWLGVFARPEALERYVRAVRTAQRVFDISDRTRFVRPILVHFRPLENLFKVERFGNRTRVWLPTPMIAFTEAEFRELADLMFRQGKTKQMVIEAFTGDACQTVREDLDLLGGLAERTAGVYHDLKASFERVNAEYFGGAMARPKLFWSRGFTGRIFGHYDLVRDAVMVSSTLDRKDVPEFVVDSIVYHELLHKKLGIGWSNGRKAAHTPDFQQQMRRFHRHDEADDLLRKIASRK
;
A
#
# COMPACT_ATOMS: atom_id res chain seq x y z
N MET A 1 31.38 -13.03 -24.79
CA MET A 1 31.02 -11.62 -25.08
C MET A 1 31.06 -10.81 -23.79
N LYS A 2 31.69 -9.62 -23.77
CA LYS A 2 31.64 -8.73 -22.60
C LYS A 2 30.21 -8.27 -22.36
N SER A 3 29.75 -8.32 -21.11
CA SER A 3 28.41 -7.84 -20.75
C SER A 3 28.38 -6.32 -20.68
N ILE A 4 27.47 -5.69 -21.42
CA ILE A 4 27.27 -4.24 -21.46
C ILE A 4 26.09 -3.88 -20.55
N ARG A 5 26.31 -3.00 -19.58
CA ARG A 5 25.26 -2.53 -18.66
C ARG A 5 24.74 -1.16 -19.09
N ILE A 6 23.48 -1.11 -19.50
CA ILE A 6 22.77 0.13 -19.80
C ILE A 6 21.66 0.31 -18.76
N THR A 7 21.67 1.44 -18.05
CA THR A 7 20.70 1.73 -17.00
C THR A 7 19.34 2.14 -17.59
N GLY A 8 18.26 1.88 -16.85
CA GLY A 8 16.93 2.36 -17.22
C GLY A 8 16.10 1.46 -18.15
N ILE A 9 16.68 0.45 -18.81
CA ILE A 9 15.93 -0.44 -19.73
C ILE A 9 14.75 -1.13 -19.02
N VAL A 10 15.02 -1.74 -17.85
CA VAL A 10 13.97 -2.41 -17.04
C VAL A 10 12.90 -1.42 -16.60
N LYS A 11 13.30 -0.22 -16.16
CA LYS A 11 12.37 0.83 -15.72
C LYS A 11 11.47 1.31 -16.86
N MET A 12 12.00 1.40 -18.08
CA MET A 12 11.23 1.76 -19.28
C MET A 12 10.26 0.65 -19.67
N ALA A 13 10.70 -0.61 -19.68
CA ALA A 13 9.81 -1.76 -19.92
C ALA A 13 8.67 -1.83 -18.90
N ASP A 14 8.98 -1.65 -17.60
CA ASP A 14 7.97 -1.61 -16.56
C ASP A 14 7.00 -0.43 -16.72
N ARG A 15 7.48 0.72 -17.18
CA ARG A 15 6.60 1.86 -17.50
C ARG A 15 5.66 1.49 -18.63
N VAL A 16 6.18 1.05 -19.78
CA VAL A 16 5.37 0.68 -20.95
C VAL A 16 4.35 -0.39 -20.58
N ARG A 17 4.76 -1.45 -19.87
CA ARG A 17 3.87 -2.50 -19.39
C ARG A 17 2.76 -1.98 -18.47
N ARG A 18 3.07 -1.02 -17.57
CA ARG A 18 2.06 -0.42 -16.69
C ARG A 18 1.07 0.42 -17.46
N GLU A 19 1.54 1.25 -18.39
CA GLU A 19 0.67 2.14 -19.16
C GLU A 19 -0.25 1.34 -20.09
N LEU A 20 0.24 0.25 -20.70
CA LEU A 20 -0.57 -0.60 -21.59
C LEU A 20 -1.47 -1.61 -20.86
N GLY A 21 -1.31 -1.77 -19.54
CA GLY A 21 -2.15 -2.64 -18.73
C GLY A 21 -3.48 -2.00 -18.31
N GLN A 22 -3.81 -0.83 -18.86
CA GLN A 22 -4.99 -0.02 -18.57
C GLN A 22 -5.53 0.57 -19.87
N PRO A 23 -6.82 0.96 -19.94
CA PRO A 23 -7.33 1.73 -21.06
C PRO A 23 -6.42 2.94 -21.32
N VAL A 24 -5.97 3.11 -22.57
CA VAL A 24 -5.01 4.15 -22.94
C VAL A 24 -5.59 5.05 -24.01
N ALA A 25 -5.46 6.36 -23.81
CA ALA A 25 -5.95 7.33 -24.77
C ALA A 25 -5.09 7.38 -26.04
N PRO A 26 -5.65 7.67 -27.23
CA PRO A 26 -4.88 7.69 -28.48
C PRO A 26 -3.63 8.58 -28.44
N ALA A 27 -3.76 9.81 -27.91
CA ALA A 27 -2.63 10.73 -27.78
C ALA A 27 -1.56 10.23 -26.79
N ARG A 28 -1.97 9.48 -25.76
CA ARG A 28 -1.07 8.87 -24.79
C ARG A 28 -0.32 7.70 -25.42
N LEU A 29 -1.02 6.85 -26.17
CA LEU A 29 -0.42 5.75 -26.93
C LEU A 29 0.64 6.26 -27.90
N ALA A 30 0.31 7.31 -28.67
CA ALA A 30 1.24 7.94 -29.60
C ALA A 30 2.49 8.50 -28.89
N SER A 31 2.30 9.15 -27.73
CA SER A 31 3.40 9.66 -26.90
C SER A 31 4.28 8.54 -26.33
N LEU A 32 3.66 7.45 -25.87
CA LEU A 32 4.37 6.27 -25.35
C LEU A 32 5.14 5.54 -26.46
N LYS A 33 4.55 5.39 -27.64
CA LYS A 33 5.18 4.86 -28.86
C LYS A 33 6.42 5.69 -29.23
N LYS A 34 6.30 7.01 -29.29
CA LYS A 34 7.41 7.93 -29.58
C LYS A 34 8.54 7.82 -28.54
N ALA A 35 8.19 7.83 -27.25
CA ALA A 35 9.16 7.71 -26.16
C ALA A 35 9.90 6.36 -26.20
N THR A 36 9.18 5.27 -26.47
CA THR A 36 9.75 3.90 -26.56
C THR A 36 10.70 3.77 -27.74
N ARG A 37 10.31 4.27 -28.92
CA ARG A 37 11.18 4.29 -30.12
C ARG A 37 12.44 5.11 -29.90
N SER A 38 12.33 6.29 -29.29
CA SER A 38 13.48 7.15 -28.98
C SER A 38 14.44 6.47 -27.98
N PHE A 39 13.89 5.86 -26.93
CA PHE A 39 14.68 5.12 -25.93
C PHE A 39 15.41 3.92 -26.55
N LEU A 40 14.74 3.12 -27.39
CA LEU A 40 15.36 2.01 -28.11
C LEU A 40 16.46 2.49 -29.07
N ALA A 41 16.25 3.59 -29.79
CA ALA A 41 17.28 4.18 -30.65
C ALA A 41 18.51 4.63 -29.84
N GLN A 42 18.33 5.12 -28.61
CA GLN A 42 19.44 5.45 -27.72
C GLN A 42 20.17 4.18 -27.22
N VAL A 43 19.43 3.15 -26.80
CA VAL A 43 20.00 1.86 -26.38
C VAL A 43 20.80 1.22 -27.53
N ASN A 44 20.26 1.25 -28.76
CA ASN A 44 20.91 0.69 -29.94
C ASN A 44 22.19 1.44 -30.31
N ARG A 45 22.20 2.77 -30.19
CA ARG A 45 23.44 3.55 -30.34
C ARG A 45 24.49 3.14 -29.31
N LEU A 46 24.12 3.07 -28.03
CA LEU A 46 25.05 2.66 -26.96
C LEU A 46 25.58 1.23 -27.17
N LEU A 47 24.74 0.31 -27.62
CA LEU A 47 25.17 -1.04 -27.98
C LEU A 47 26.16 -1.03 -29.14
N ALA A 48 25.88 -0.28 -30.21
CA ALA A 48 26.75 -0.16 -31.38
C ALA A 48 28.11 0.48 -31.03
N GLU A 49 28.12 1.55 -30.24
CA GLU A 49 29.34 2.22 -29.76
C GLU A 49 30.28 1.27 -28.99
N HIS A 50 29.71 0.28 -28.31
CA HIS A 50 30.45 -0.71 -27.54
C HIS A 50 30.63 -2.05 -28.28
N GLY A 51 30.36 -2.10 -29.58
CA GLY A 51 30.48 -3.31 -30.42
C GLY A 51 29.58 -4.47 -29.97
N GLY A 52 28.47 -4.15 -29.30
CA GLY A 52 27.56 -5.11 -28.71
C GLY A 52 26.23 -5.23 -29.43
N THR A 53 25.52 -6.29 -29.09
CA THR A 53 24.13 -6.55 -29.52
C THR A 53 23.23 -6.70 -28.29
N ALA A 54 21.93 -6.91 -28.48
CA ALA A 54 21.02 -7.22 -27.38
C ALA A 54 21.51 -8.41 -26.51
N GLU A 55 22.23 -9.37 -27.09
CA GLU A 55 22.82 -10.51 -26.36
C GLU A 55 23.95 -10.10 -25.41
N SER A 56 24.52 -8.91 -25.59
CA SER A 56 25.52 -8.34 -24.69
C SER A 56 24.90 -7.81 -23.40
N LEU A 57 23.58 -7.62 -23.34
CA LEU A 57 22.88 -7.13 -22.15
C LEU A 57 22.76 -8.23 -21.07
N PRO A 58 22.81 -7.88 -19.77
CA PRO A 58 22.44 -8.77 -18.69
C PRO A 58 21.03 -9.34 -18.87
N PRO A 59 20.74 -10.57 -18.39
CA PRO A 59 19.45 -11.24 -18.61
C PRO A 59 18.18 -10.37 -18.35
N PRO A 60 18.05 -9.63 -17.24
CA PRO A 60 16.86 -8.80 -17.01
C PRO A 60 16.74 -7.64 -18.00
N SER A 61 17.86 -7.02 -18.37
CA SER A 61 17.89 -5.91 -19.34
C SER A 61 17.66 -6.40 -20.77
N ARG A 62 18.13 -7.61 -21.10
CA ARG A 62 17.88 -8.25 -22.40
C ARG A 62 16.40 -8.57 -22.60
N ARG A 63 15.75 -9.17 -21.59
CA ARG A 63 14.29 -9.43 -21.63
C ARG A 63 13.49 -8.15 -21.77
N ALA A 64 13.84 -7.12 -20.99
CA ALA A 64 13.19 -5.81 -21.07
C ALA A 64 13.39 -5.13 -22.44
N TYR A 65 14.58 -5.22 -23.01
CA TYR A 65 14.86 -4.73 -24.36
C TYR A 65 14.02 -5.44 -25.42
N ARG A 66 13.99 -6.78 -25.41
CA ARG A 66 13.20 -7.58 -26.37
C ARG A 66 11.72 -7.24 -26.29
N PHE A 67 11.14 -7.20 -25.09
CA PHE A 67 9.76 -6.76 -24.87
C PHE A 67 9.47 -5.41 -25.54
N LEU A 68 10.34 -4.41 -25.33
CA LEU A 68 10.14 -3.08 -25.93
C LEU A 68 10.30 -3.09 -27.45
N ALA A 69 11.23 -3.89 -27.99
CA ALA A 69 11.53 -3.95 -29.42
C ALA A 69 10.48 -4.73 -30.23
N GLU A 70 9.87 -5.76 -29.62
CA GLU A 70 8.85 -6.62 -30.23
C GLU A 70 7.43 -6.07 -30.06
N LEU A 71 7.24 -5.02 -29.26
CA LEU A 71 5.94 -4.44 -28.96
C LEU A 71 5.34 -3.73 -30.18
N ASP A 72 4.24 -4.28 -30.69
CA ASP A 72 3.42 -3.62 -31.69
C ASP A 72 2.41 -2.67 -31.02
N PHE A 73 2.60 -1.36 -31.22
CA PHE A 73 1.72 -0.34 -30.68
C PHE A 73 0.44 -0.17 -31.50
N ASP A 74 0.40 -0.66 -32.73
CA ASP A 74 -0.71 -0.41 -33.66
C ASP A 74 -1.90 -1.36 -33.42
N VAL A 75 -1.68 -2.47 -32.70
CA VAL A 75 -2.73 -3.42 -32.29
C VAL A 75 -3.35 -3.11 -30.92
N ILE A 76 -2.89 -2.07 -30.24
CA ILE A 76 -3.34 -1.74 -28.89
C ILE A 76 -4.65 -0.96 -28.96
N ALA A 77 -5.71 -1.55 -28.41
CA ALA A 77 -7.01 -0.89 -28.30
C ALA A 77 -6.92 0.40 -27.48
N THR A 78 -7.37 1.51 -28.07
CA THR A 78 -7.42 2.80 -27.40
C THR A 78 -8.81 3.11 -26.89
N ASP A 79 -8.88 3.80 -25.76
CA ASP A 79 -10.12 4.29 -25.18
C ASP A 79 -10.07 5.82 -25.15
N GLN A 80 -11.02 6.49 -25.82
CA GLN A 80 -11.07 7.96 -25.88
C GLN A 80 -11.40 8.58 -24.51
N THR A 81 -11.98 7.80 -23.59
CA THR A 81 -12.30 8.23 -22.23
C THR A 81 -11.14 8.00 -21.25
N ALA A 82 -10.09 7.29 -21.68
CA ALA A 82 -8.93 7.05 -20.85
C ALA A 82 -8.12 8.32 -20.57
N SER A 83 -7.47 8.37 -19.41
CA SER A 83 -6.62 9.49 -19.04
C SER A 83 -5.44 9.68 -20.00
N HIS A 84 -5.19 10.92 -20.40
CA HIS A 84 -3.99 11.30 -21.16
C HIS A 84 -2.73 11.41 -20.28
N ARG A 85 -2.88 11.34 -18.95
CA ARG A 85 -1.81 11.60 -18.00
C ARG A 85 -1.03 10.30 -17.70
N PRO A 86 0.31 10.28 -17.77
CA PRO A 86 1.06 9.05 -17.53
C PRO A 86 0.96 8.56 -16.08
N PRO A 87 0.84 7.25 -15.85
CA PRO A 87 1.04 6.66 -14.54
C PRO A 87 2.39 7.04 -13.91
N GLY A 88 2.37 7.39 -12.63
CA GLY A 88 3.55 7.75 -11.84
C GLY A 88 4.22 9.05 -12.26
N SER A 89 3.53 9.94 -12.99
CA SER A 89 4.08 11.21 -13.46
C SER A 89 3.87 12.38 -12.50
N VAL A 90 2.94 12.25 -11.55
CA VAL A 90 2.52 13.36 -10.69
C VAL A 90 3.14 13.25 -9.31
N SER A 91 3.77 14.34 -8.88
CA SER A 91 4.28 14.48 -7.52
C SER A 91 3.84 15.80 -6.91
N PHE A 92 3.59 15.80 -5.60
CA PHE A 92 3.25 17.02 -4.88
C PHE A 92 4.50 17.66 -4.31
N ARG A 93 4.92 18.76 -4.93
CA ARG A 93 6.14 19.50 -4.56
C ARG A 93 6.06 19.92 -3.09
N GLY A 94 7.14 19.69 -2.35
CA GLY A 94 7.24 20.05 -0.93
C GLY A 94 6.54 19.08 0.05
N LEU A 95 5.73 18.13 -0.44
CA LEU A 95 5.03 17.16 0.41
C LEU A 95 6.00 16.36 1.29
N ARG A 96 7.09 15.88 0.69
CA ARG A 96 8.13 15.12 1.40
C ARG A 96 8.72 15.93 2.54
N SER A 97 9.16 17.16 2.26
CA SER A 97 9.77 18.04 3.25
C SER A 97 8.78 18.43 4.35
N TYR A 98 7.50 18.59 4.01
CA TYR A 98 6.44 18.81 4.99
C TYR A 98 6.28 17.61 5.94
N VAL A 99 6.17 16.40 5.39
CA VAL A 99 6.07 15.17 6.21
C VAL A 99 7.33 15.00 7.06
N GLU A 100 8.53 15.23 6.52
CA GLU A 100 9.78 15.14 7.31
C GLU A 100 9.78 16.10 8.50
N ARG A 101 9.34 17.36 8.34
CA ARG A 101 9.18 18.30 9.47
C ARG A 101 8.15 17.83 10.50
N LEU A 102 7.03 17.27 10.05
CA LEU A 102 6.02 16.70 10.95
C LEU A 102 6.56 15.51 11.73
N LEU A 103 7.31 14.62 11.08
CA LEU A 103 7.92 13.48 11.74
C LEU A 103 8.90 13.96 12.84
N ASP A 104 9.70 15.00 12.57
CA ASP A 104 10.57 15.61 13.57
C ASP A 104 9.78 16.19 14.76
N LEU A 105 8.62 16.85 14.53
CA LEU A 105 7.74 17.32 15.62
C LEU A 105 7.19 16.15 16.45
N LEU A 106 6.79 15.05 15.81
CA LEU A 106 6.23 13.89 16.49
C LEU A 106 7.25 13.19 17.39
N THR A 107 8.55 13.32 17.12
CA THR A 107 9.61 12.81 18.03
C THR A 107 9.65 13.50 19.39
N GLN A 108 8.99 14.65 19.54
CA GLN A 108 8.82 15.31 20.83
C GLN A 108 7.67 14.72 21.65
N SER A 109 7.00 13.68 21.13
CA SER A 109 5.83 13.04 21.73
C SER A 109 4.77 14.05 22.22
N PRO A 110 4.23 14.90 21.32
CA PRO A 110 3.34 15.99 21.72
C PRO A 110 2.08 15.46 22.42
N GLU A 111 1.61 16.21 23.42
CA GLU A 111 0.42 15.88 24.22
C GLU A 111 -0.54 17.08 24.29
N GLY A 112 -1.78 16.83 24.72
CA GLY A 112 -2.80 17.86 24.91
C GLY A 112 -2.98 18.79 23.70
N ALA A 113 -2.88 20.09 23.92
CA ALA A 113 -3.07 21.10 22.89
C ALA A 113 -2.07 20.98 21.71
N ALA A 114 -0.83 20.56 21.96
CA ALA A 114 0.18 20.41 20.91
C ALA A 114 -0.16 19.24 19.97
N LEU A 115 -0.70 18.14 20.52
CA LEU A 115 -1.16 17.01 19.73
C LEU A 115 -2.38 17.38 18.87
N VAL A 116 -3.34 18.12 19.45
CA VAL A 116 -4.53 18.61 18.75
C VAL A 116 -4.15 19.55 17.60
N SER A 117 -3.20 20.46 17.82
CA SER A 117 -2.68 21.37 16.79
C SER A 117 -1.99 20.61 15.65
N THR A 118 -1.15 19.62 15.99
CA THR A 118 -0.46 18.76 15.01
C THR A 118 -1.48 17.95 14.19
N GLY A 119 -2.48 17.36 14.84
CA GLY A 119 -3.55 16.64 14.17
C GLY A 119 -4.39 17.52 13.25
N SER A 120 -4.63 18.78 13.65
CA SER A 120 -5.34 19.76 12.80
C SER A 120 -4.53 20.09 11.55
N SER A 121 -3.22 20.31 11.68
CA SER A 121 -2.31 20.55 10.55
C SER A 121 -2.26 19.37 9.56
N LEU A 122 -2.24 18.14 10.09
CA LEU A 122 -2.34 16.90 9.31
C LEU A 122 -3.66 16.82 8.53
N ARG A 123 -4.79 17.05 9.19
CA ARG A 123 -6.12 17.05 8.55
C ARG A 123 -6.23 18.09 7.45
N THR A 124 -5.81 19.33 7.72
CA THR A 124 -5.84 20.41 6.72
C THR A 124 -4.98 20.07 5.51
N THR A 125 -3.78 19.53 5.72
CA THR A 125 -2.89 19.17 4.60
C THR A 125 -3.41 17.98 3.82
N SER A 126 -3.92 16.94 4.50
CA SER A 126 -4.56 15.80 3.88
C SER A 126 -5.75 16.25 3.02
N ALA A 127 -6.65 17.07 3.56
CA ALA A 127 -7.79 17.63 2.82
C ALA A 127 -7.38 18.46 1.60
N ARG A 128 -6.32 19.27 1.71
CA ARG A 128 -5.80 20.05 0.57
C ARG A 128 -5.26 19.15 -0.55
N ILE A 129 -4.58 18.05 -0.19
CA ILE A 129 -4.10 17.07 -1.16
C ILE A 129 -5.28 16.40 -1.87
N GLU A 130 -6.29 15.95 -1.12
CA GLU A 130 -7.49 15.34 -1.70
C GLU A 130 -8.26 16.30 -2.60
N GLN A 131 -8.43 17.56 -2.19
CA GLN A 131 -9.06 18.59 -3.02
C GLN A 131 -8.27 18.83 -4.32
N HIS A 132 -6.94 18.84 -4.26
CA HIS A 132 -6.12 18.98 -5.46
C HIS A 132 -6.26 17.77 -6.39
N ILE A 133 -6.28 16.55 -5.84
CA ILE A 133 -6.52 15.32 -6.59
C ILE A 133 -7.85 15.37 -7.34
N VAL A 134 -8.94 15.75 -6.65
CA VAL A 134 -10.27 15.87 -7.26
C VAL A 134 -10.31 16.95 -8.33
N ARG A 135 -9.78 18.15 -8.04
CA ARG A 135 -9.75 19.27 -8.99
C ARG A 135 -8.98 18.95 -10.27
N GLU A 136 -7.89 18.20 -10.13
CA GLU A 136 -7.03 17.81 -11.25
C GLU A 136 -7.45 16.48 -11.90
N MET A 137 -8.58 15.89 -11.48
CA MET A 137 -9.09 14.60 -11.94
C MET A 137 -7.99 13.50 -11.92
N LEU A 138 -7.26 13.43 -10.80
CA LEU A 138 -6.14 12.52 -10.62
C LEU A 138 -6.56 11.16 -10.09
N ASP A 139 -6.41 10.12 -10.90
CA ASP A 139 -6.37 8.76 -10.37
C ASP A 139 -5.08 8.45 -9.60
N PRO A 140 -5.12 7.52 -8.62
CA PRO A 140 -3.95 7.16 -7.84
C PRO A 140 -2.77 6.65 -8.67
N GLU A 141 -3.02 6.03 -9.82
CA GLU A 141 -1.98 5.58 -10.74
C GLU A 141 -1.17 6.71 -11.34
N HIS A 142 -1.73 7.92 -11.50
CA HIS A 142 -0.98 9.09 -11.95
C HIS A 142 0.07 9.55 -10.93
N LEU A 143 -0.16 9.28 -9.64
CA LEU A 143 0.74 9.69 -8.58
C LEU A 143 2.00 8.80 -8.56
N THR A 144 3.16 9.42 -8.35
CA THR A 144 4.40 8.66 -8.08
C THR A 144 4.20 7.74 -6.88
N ALA A 145 4.94 6.63 -6.82
CA ALA A 145 4.90 5.72 -5.68
C ALA A 145 5.16 6.44 -4.35
N GLN A 146 6.13 7.36 -4.31
CA GLN A 146 6.41 8.18 -3.13
C GLN A 146 5.23 9.09 -2.76
N THR A 147 4.63 9.77 -3.73
CA THR A 147 3.47 10.63 -3.46
C THR A 147 2.28 9.84 -2.95
N ARG A 148 2.01 8.65 -3.50
CA ARG A 148 0.99 7.73 -2.96
C ARG A 148 1.28 7.31 -1.53
N SER A 149 2.50 6.87 -1.23
CA SER A 149 2.85 6.44 0.13
C SER A 149 2.74 7.59 1.14
N LEU A 150 3.15 8.81 0.78
CA LEU A 150 3.04 9.99 1.65
C LEU A 150 1.58 10.46 1.80
N ARG A 151 0.79 10.41 0.73
CA ARG A 151 -0.66 10.64 0.78
C ARG A 151 -1.33 9.66 1.75
N GLY A 152 -1.03 8.37 1.62
CA GLY A 152 -1.58 7.35 2.50
C GLY A 152 -1.20 7.55 3.96
N TRP A 153 0.07 7.87 4.21
CA TRP A 153 0.56 8.22 5.54
C TRP A 153 -0.22 9.41 6.14
N LEU A 154 -0.38 10.51 5.38
CA LEU A 154 -1.14 11.68 5.84
C LEU A 154 -2.61 11.35 6.07
N GLY A 155 -3.23 10.56 5.20
CA GLY A 155 -4.60 10.10 5.37
C GLY A 155 -4.78 9.33 6.68
N VAL A 156 -3.82 8.47 7.05
CA VAL A 156 -3.95 7.59 8.22
C VAL A 156 -3.89 8.45 9.47
N PHE A 157 -2.86 9.29 9.57
CA PHE A 157 -2.56 10.07 10.79
C PHE A 157 -3.31 11.41 10.86
N ALA A 158 -4.12 11.75 9.86
CA ALA A 158 -5.14 12.79 10.00
C ALA A 158 -6.23 12.39 11.02
N ARG A 159 -6.43 11.08 11.25
CA ARG A 159 -7.36 10.55 12.27
C ARG A 159 -6.76 10.68 13.68
N PRO A 160 -7.46 11.27 14.66
CA PRO A 160 -6.94 11.47 16.02
C PRO A 160 -6.44 10.17 16.68
N GLU A 161 -7.25 9.11 16.64
CA GLU A 161 -6.93 7.80 17.22
C GLU A 161 -5.63 7.21 16.64
N ALA A 162 -5.42 7.36 15.32
CA ALA A 162 -4.21 6.87 14.65
C ALA A 162 -2.98 7.71 15.00
N LEU A 163 -3.14 9.03 15.13
CA LEU A 163 -2.07 9.93 15.54
C LEU A 163 -1.64 9.68 16.99
N GLU A 164 -2.58 9.46 17.90
CA GLU A 164 -2.29 9.08 19.29
C GLU A 164 -1.50 7.76 19.36
N ARG A 165 -1.90 6.76 18.56
CA ARG A 165 -1.16 5.50 18.44
C ARG A 165 0.26 5.72 17.92
N TYR A 166 0.45 6.59 16.93
CA TYR A 166 1.77 6.97 16.44
C TYR A 166 2.64 7.55 17.55
N VAL A 167 2.13 8.57 18.25
CA VAL A 167 2.86 9.26 19.33
C VAL A 167 3.17 8.31 20.48
N ARG A 168 2.24 7.41 20.83
CA ARG A 168 2.48 6.37 21.83
C ARG A 168 3.61 5.42 21.40
N ALA A 169 3.62 4.98 20.14
CA ALA A 169 4.68 4.12 19.62
C ALA A 169 6.04 4.82 19.63
N VAL A 170 6.09 6.10 19.27
CA VAL A 170 7.30 6.93 19.37
C VAL A 170 7.81 6.98 20.80
N ARG A 171 6.95 7.31 21.76
CA ARG A 171 7.31 7.36 23.19
C ARG A 171 7.85 6.01 23.69
N THR A 172 7.16 4.92 23.36
CA THR A 172 7.59 3.57 23.76
C THR A 172 8.93 3.19 23.15
N ALA A 173 9.09 3.37 21.83
CA ALA A 173 10.32 3.03 21.13
C ALA A 173 11.51 3.85 21.63
N GLN A 174 11.36 5.17 21.79
CA GLN A 174 12.42 6.04 22.31
C GLN A 174 12.85 5.62 23.72
N ARG A 175 11.89 5.37 24.62
CA ARG A 175 12.20 4.87 25.98
C ARG A 175 12.98 3.55 25.94
N VAL A 176 12.53 2.58 25.14
CA VAL A 176 13.21 1.28 25.02
C VAL A 176 14.62 1.43 24.45
N PHE A 177 14.78 2.25 23.41
CA PHE A 177 16.06 2.43 22.74
C PHE A 177 17.06 3.22 23.61
N ASP A 178 16.59 4.24 24.35
CA ASP A 178 17.41 5.06 25.23
C ASP A 178 17.91 4.31 26.47
N ILE A 179 17.15 3.35 27.02
CA ILE A 179 17.57 2.57 28.21
C ILE A 179 18.64 1.52 27.85
N SER A 180 18.76 1.15 26.59
CA SER A 180 19.58 0.02 26.22
C SER A 180 21.08 0.32 26.35
N ASP A 181 21.81 -0.61 26.98
CA ASP A 181 23.23 -0.54 27.35
C ASP A 181 24.16 -0.56 26.12
N ARG A 182 24.53 0.63 25.59
CA ARG A 182 25.02 0.79 24.22
C ARG A 182 26.05 1.91 24.09
N THR A 183 27.30 1.53 23.81
CA THR A 183 28.46 2.44 23.70
C THR A 183 28.65 3.08 22.33
N ARG A 184 27.93 2.63 21.28
CA ARG A 184 28.19 3.02 19.88
C ARG A 184 27.41 4.25 19.37
N PHE A 185 26.39 4.72 20.08
CA PHE A 185 25.45 5.73 19.57
C PHE A 185 25.21 6.87 20.57
N VAL A 186 24.93 8.07 20.04
CA VAL A 186 24.77 9.30 20.85
C VAL A 186 23.30 9.51 21.21
N ARG A 187 23.03 9.79 22.48
CA ARG A 187 21.69 10.08 23.01
C ARG A 187 21.33 11.57 22.84
N PRO A 188 20.04 11.92 22.75
CA PRO A 188 18.88 11.02 22.72
C PRO A 188 18.71 10.31 21.37
N ILE A 189 18.01 9.17 21.39
CA ILE A 189 17.58 8.49 20.19
C ILE A 189 16.24 9.08 19.73
N LEU A 190 16.20 9.57 18.49
CA LEU A 190 15.00 10.08 17.84
C LEU A 190 14.44 8.99 16.92
N VAL A 191 13.21 8.55 17.18
CA VAL A 191 12.54 7.49 16.42
C VAL A 191 11.50 8.08 15.49
N HIS A 192 11.59 7.73 14.22
CA HIS A 192 10.68 8.20 13.17
C HIS A 192 10.06 7.00 12.46
N PHE A 193 8.72 6.95 12.41
CA PHE A 193 7.99 5.94 11.63
C PHE A 193 7.55 6.54 10.28
N ARG A 194 8.06 5.99 9.17
CA ARG A 194 7.81 6.49 7.81
C ARG A 194 7.65 5.35 6.79
N PRO A 195 7.12 5.62 5.58
CA PRO A 195 7.28 4.69 4.47
C PRO A 195 8.77 4.43 4.22
N LEU A 196 9.17 3.16 4.38
CA LEU A 196 10.56 2.69 4.29
C LEU A 196 10.58 1.26 3.73
N GLU A 197 11.53 0.98 2.83
CA GLU A 197 11.66 -0.34 2.19
C GLU A 197 12.51 -1.33 3.02
N ASN A 198 13.44 -0.81 3.83
CA ASN A 198 14.30 -1.60 4.72
C ASN A 198 13.69 -1.74 6.12
N LEU A 199 14.11 -2.74 6.89
CA LEU A 199 13.61 -3.01 8.25
C LEU A 199 13.86 -1.84 9.22
N PHE A 200 14.98 -1.14 9.08
CA PHE A 200 15.29 0.10 9.78
C PHE A 200 16.44 0.84 9.07
N LYS A 201 16.67 2.10 9.44
CA LYS A 201 17.90 2.85 9.13
C LYS A 201 18.34 3.61 10.37
N VAL A 202 19.59 3.44 10.79
CA VAL A 202 20.19 4.17 11.92
C VAL A 202 21.27 5.11 11.38
N GLU A 203 21.24 6.37 11.79
CA GLU A 203 22.25 7.35 11.41
C GLU A 203 22.57 8.32 12.56
N ARG A 204 23.81 8.82 12.61
CA ARG A 204 24.18 9.91 13.52
C ARG A 204 23.66 11.23 12.95
N PHE A 205 23.00 12.03 13.78
CA PHE A 205 22.43 13.31 13.40
C PHE A 205 22.83 14.36 14.44
N GLY A 206 23.93 15.09 14.16
CA GLY A 206 24.56 15.98 15.12
C GLY A 206 25.00 15.25 16.39
N ASN A 207 24.53 15.73 17.54
CA ASN A 207 24.76 15.12 18.86
C ASN A 207 23.62 14.16 19.26
N ARG A 208 22.96 13.55 18.29
CA ARG A 208 21.83 12.63 18.50
C ARG A 208 21.93 11.45 17.55
N THR A 209 21.15 10.41 17.81
CA THR A 209 21.01 9.28 16.89
C THR A 209 19.60 9.27 16.33
N ARG A 210 19.46 9.16 15.01
CA ARG A 210 18.18 9.08 14.34
C ARG A 210 17.92 7.65 13.88
N VAL A 211 16.75 7.12 14.18
CA VAL A 211 16.30 5.77 13.82
C VAL A 211 15.03 5.88 12.98
N TRP A 212 15.13 5.49 11.72
CA TRP A 212 13.98 5.39 10.82
C TRP A 212 13.45 3.96 10.83
N LEU A 213 12.16 3.83 11.14
CA LEU A 213 11.44 2.57 11.13
C LEU A 213 10.31 2.61 10.10
N PRO A 214 9.96 1.47 9.46
CA PRO A 214 8.75 1.36 8.66
C PRO A 214 7.52 1.70 9.50
N THR A 215 6.59 2.48 8.94
CA THR A 215 5.34 2.88 9.63
C THR A 215 4.56 1.73 10.29
N PRO A 216 4.44 0.53 9.71
CA PRO A 216 3.76 -0.58 10.37
C PRO A 216 4.24 -0.90 11.79
N MET A 217 5.52 -0.64 12.09
CA MET A 217 6.10 -0.87 13.42
C MET A 217 5.52 0.02 14.53
N ILE A 218 4.63 0.98 14.23
CA ILE A 218 3.85 1.64 15.29
C ILE A 218 2.98 0.65 16.09
N ALA A 219 2.75 -0.53 15.53
CA ALA A 219 1.99 -1.59 16.15
C ALA A 219 2.84 -2.50 17.06
N PHE A 220 4.16 -2.30 17.12
CA PHE A 220 5.04 -3.07 17.99
C PHE A 220 4.73 -2.82 19.47
N THR A 221 4.75 -3.92 20.22
CA THR A 221 4.77 -3.96 21.68
C THR A 221 6.14 -3.53 22.21
N GLU A 222 6.21 -3.28 23.51
CA GLU A 222 7.50 -2.97 24.15
C GLU A 222 8.51 -4.12 24.03
N ALA A 223 8.06 -5.38 24.09
CA ALA A 223 8.91 -6.55 23.91
C ALA A 223 9.50 -6.61 22.49
N GLU A 224 8.67 -6.40 21.46
CA GLU A 224 9.15 -6.36 20.06
C GLU A 224 10.08 -5.18 19.80
N PHE A 225 9.85 -4.03 20.43
CA PHE A 225 10.82 -2.93 20.39
C PHE A 225 12.14 -3.32 21.06
N ARG A 226 12.15 -4.08 22.17
CA ARG A 226 13.41 -4.55 22.79
C ARG A 226 14.18 -5.48 21.86
N GLU A 227 13.50 -6.40 21.19
CA GLU A 227 14.12 -7.28 20.19
C GLU A 227 14.71 -6.50 19.01
N LEU A 228 13.95 -5.53 18.48
CA LEU A 228 14.41 -4.65 17.42
C LEU A 228 15.64 -3.83 17.88
N ALA A 229 15.60 -3.34 19.11
CA ALA A 229 16.71 -2.63 19.72
C ALA A 229 17.95 -3.55 19.77
N ASP A 230 17.81 -4.77 20.25
CA ASP A 230 18.92 -5.72 20.33
C ASP A 230 19.50 -6.05 18.95
N LEU A 231 18.65 -6.20 17.92
CA LEU A 231 19.10 -6.36 16.53
C LEU A 231 19.88 -5.15 16.00
N MET A 232 19.43 -3.93 16.30
CA MET A 232 20.06 -2.70 15.79
C MET A 232 21.41 -2.39 16.45
N PHE A 233 21.59 -2.84 17.69
CA PHE A 233 22.60 -2.26 18.56
C PHE A 233 23.44 -3.28 19.35
N ARG A 234 23.10 -4.58 19.34
CA ARG A 234 23.91 -5.68 19.89
C ARG A 234 24.32 -6.63 18.77
N GLN A 235 25.53 -7.18 18.82
CA GLN A 235 25.99 -8.15 17.82
C GLN A 235 25.42 -9.55 18.08
N GLY A 236 25.20 -10.32 17.01
CA GLY A 236 24.91 -11.77 17.08
C GLY A 236 23.45 -12.16 17.31
N LYS A 237 22.48 -11.25 17.21
CA LYS A 237 21.04 -11.56 17.36
C LYS A 237 20.37 -11.79 16.01
N THR A 238 19.47 -12.78 15.97
CA THR A 238 18.74 -13.19 14.76
C THR A 238 17.61 -12.21 14.46
N LYS A 239 17.48 -11.81 13.19
CA LYS A 239 16.39 -10.95 12.69
C LYS A 239 14.99 -11.59 12.69
N GLN A 240 14.89 -12.87 13.03
CA GLN A 240 13.70 -13.68 12.79
C GLN A 240 12.49 -13.21 13.60
N MET A 241 12.65 -13.00 14.91
CA MET A 241 11.55 -12.52 15.76
C MET A 241 11.04 -11.13 15.32
N VAL A 242 11.95 -10.25 14.90
CA VAL A 242 11.60 -8.92 14.38
C VAL A 242 10.85 -9.02 13.05
N ILE A 243 11.27 -9.94 12.17
CA ILE A 243 10.55 -10.22 10.92
C ILE A 243 9.16 -10.77 11.22
N GLU A 244 9.05 -11.77 12.10
CA GLU A 244 7.77 -12.39 12.49
C GLU A 244 6.79 -11.34 13.03
N ALA A 245 7.24 -10.47 13.95
CA ALA A 245 6.47 -9.33 14.45
C ALA A 245 6.08 -8.35 13.32
N PHE A 246 7.01 -8.02 12.42
CA PHE A 246 6.77 -7.09 11.30
C PHE A 246 5.83 -7.65 10.22
N THR A 247 5.77 -8.97 10.10
CA THR A 247 4.82 -9.70 9.25
C THR A 247 3.54 -10.08 9.99
N GLY A 248 3.45 -9.79 11.29
CA GLY A 248 2.29 -10.06 12.13
C GLY A 248 1.12 -9.10 11.87
N ASP A 249 -0.04 -9.43 12.44
CA ASP A 249 -1.32 -8.77 12.14
C ASP A 249 -1.31 -7.29 12.43
N ALA A 250 -0.77 -6.93 13.59
CA ALA A 250 -0.79 -5.57 14.06
C ALA A 250 -0.06 -4.65 13.05
N CYS A 251 1.06 -5.12 12.47
CA CYS A 251 1.77 -4.42 11.40
C CYS A 251 1.01 -4.47 10.06
N GLN A 252 0.44 -5.62 9.74
CA GLN A 252 -0.27 -5.81 8.47
C GLN A 252 -1.50 -4.90 8.37
N THR A 253 -2.31 -4.78 9.43
CA THR A 253 -3.44 -3.83 9.49
C THR A 253 -2.99 -2.39 9.25
N VAL A 254 -1.86 -1.97 9.82
CA VAL A 254 -1.31 -0.62 9.56
C VAL A 254 -0.88 -0.48 8.11
N ARG A 255 -0.32 -1.52 7.50
CA ARG A 255 0.10 -1.50 6.09
C ARG A 255 -1.09 -1.39 5.14
N GLU A 256 -2.15 -2.12 5.41
CA GLU A 256 -3.40 -2.09 4.64
C GLU A 256 -4.05 -0.71 4.70
N ASP A 257 -4.15 -0.13 5.90
CA ASP A 257 -4.58 1.25 6.10
C ASP A 257 -3.76 2.20 5.21
N LEU A 258 -2.43 2.13 5.27
CA LEU A 258 -1.55 3.01 4.49
C LEU A 258 -1.74 2.85 2.98
N ASP A 259 -1.91 1.61 2.50
CA ASP A 259 -2.10 1.31 1.09
C ASP A 259 -3.47 1.77 0.57
N LEU A 260 -4.53 1.57 1.36
CA LEU A 260 -5.89 2.05 1.07
C LEU A 260 -5.91 3.56 0.91
N LEU A 261 -5.40 4.29 1.92
CA LEU A 261 -5.41 5.75 1.88
C LEU A 261 -4.38 6.30 0.87
N GLY A 262 -3.36 5.51 0.51
CA GLY A 262 -2.37 5.84 -0.52
C GLY A 262 -2.93 5.79 -1.94
N GLY A 263 -4.10 5.18 -2.13
CA GLY A 263 -4.76 5.03 -3.41
C GLY A 263 -4.19 3.82 -4.16
N LEU A 264 -4.77 2.67 -3.88
CA LEU A 264 -4.75 1.55 -4.82
C LEU A 264 -5.61 1.95 -6.03
N ALA A 265 -5.13 1.66 -7.25
CA ALA A 265 -5.98 1.69 -8.43
C ALA A 265 -6.96 0.52 -8.34
N GLU A 266 -8.22 0.73 -8.73
CA GLU A 266 -9.25 -0.33 -8.67
C GLU A 266 -8.76 -1.54 -9.47
N ARG A 267 -8.80 -2.72 -8.85
CA ARG A 267 -8.37 -3.99 -9.46
C ARG A 267 -9.31 -5.06 -8.98
N THR A 268 -10.32 -5.33 -9.80
CA THR A 268 -11.36 -6.30 -9.49
C THR A 268 -10.93 -7.71 -9.89
N ALA A 269 -10.24 -7.86 -11.02
CA ALA A 269 -9.75 -9.14 -11.52
C ALA A 269 -8.52 -9.64 -10.75
N GLY A 270 -8.66 -10.81 -10.14
CA GLY A 270 -7.57 -11.67 -9.67
C GLY A 270 -7.15 -12.67 -10.74
N VAL A 271 -6.29 -13.63 -10.38
CA VAL A 271 -5.83 -14.73 -11.24
C VAL A 271 -6.91 -15.79 -11.40
N TYR A 272 -7.71 -16.06 -10.35
CA TYR A 272 -8.75 -17.08 -10.33
C TYR A 272 -10.14 -16.53 -10.06
N HIS A 273 -10.23 -15.39 -9.36
CA HIS A 273 -11.51 -14.79 -8.95
C HIS A 273 -11.61 -13.34 -9.41
N ASP A 274 -12.81 -12.89 -9.75
CA ASP A 274 -13.11 -11.47 -10.05
C ASP A 274 -14.05 -10.89 -9.01
N LEU A 275 -13.58 -9.88 -8.27
CA LEU A 275 -14.37 -9.19 -7.26
C LEU A 275 -15.58 -8.46 -7.84
N LYS A 276 -15.52 -8.04 -9.11
CA LYS A 276 -16.66 -7.42 -9.79
C LYS A 276 -17.76 -8.45 -9.98
N ALA A 277 -17.43 -9.63 -10.47
CA ALA A 277 -18.39 -10.73 -10.64
C ALA A 277 -18.96 -11.16 -9.28
N SER A 278 -18.10 -11.27 -8.26
CA SER A 278 -18.53 -11.55 -6.88
C SER A 278 -19.51 -10.49 -6.35
N PHE A 279 -19.19 -9.21 -6.51
CA PHE A 279 -20.10 -8.11 -6.16
C PHE A 279 -21.43 -8.21 -6.88
N GLU A 280 -21.44 -8.50 -8.19
CA GLU A 280 -22.67 -8.59 -8.98
C GLU A 280 -23.58 -9.72 -8.49
N ARG A 281 -23.02 -10.92 -8.22
CA ARG A 281 -23.75 -12.05 -7.62
C ARG A 281 -24.35 -11.69 -6.26
N VAL A 282 -23.51 -11.17 -5.37
CA VAL A 282 -23.90 -10.83 -4.00
C VAL A 282 -24.94 -9.71 -3.98
N ASN A 283 -24.78 -8.68 -4.82
CA ASN A 283 -25.73 -7.57 -4.93
C ASN A 283 -27.10 -8.06 -5.42
N ALA A 284 -27.13 -8.89 -6.45
CA ALA A 284 -28.37 -9.46 -6.97
C ALA A 284 -29.09 -10.30 -5.91
N GLU A 285 -28.37 -11.19 -5.23
CA GLU A 285 -28.97 -12.17 -4.32
C GLU A 285 -29.39 -11.57 -2.96
N TYR A 286 -28.55 -10.73 -2.36
CA TYR A 286 -28.76 -10.28 -0.97
C TYR A 286 -29.21 -8.83 -0.82
N PHE A 287 -29.09 -8.04 -1.89
CA PHE A 287 -29.37 -6.60 -1.87
C PHE A 287 -30.33 -6.17 -2.99
N GLY A 288 -30.97 -7.13 -3.68
CA GLY A 288 -31.97 -6.87 -4.72
C GLY A 288 -31.43 -6.09 -5.92
N GLY A 289 -30.11 -6.14 -6.15
CA GLY A 289 -29.44 -5.37 -7.20
C GLY A 289 -29.28 -3.87 -6.92
N ALA A 290 -29.76 -3.38 -5.77
CA ALA A 290 -29.83 -1.94 -5.48
C ALA A 290 -28.58 -1.37 -4.79
N MET A 291 -27.60 -2.19 -4.40
CA MET A 291 -26.37 -1.72 -3.76
C MET A 291 -25.54 -0.91 -4.77
N ALA A 292 -25.28 0.37 -4.47
CA ALA A 292 -24.28 1.12 -5.22
C ALA A 292 -22.91 0.42 -5.09
N ARG A 293 -22.20 0.25 -6.21
CA ARG A 293 -20.95 -0.52 -6.21
C ARG A 293 -19.81 0.27 -5.54
N PRO A 294 -19.22 -0.22 -4.44
CA PRO A 294 -17.98 0.35 -3.90
C PRO A 294 -16.82 0.09 -4.87
N LYS A 295 -15.71 0.80 -4.70
CA LYS A 295 -14.46 0.44 -5.38
C LYS A 295 -13.95 -0.91 -4.85
N LEU A 296 -13.48 -1.79 -5.72
CA LEU A 296 -13.08 -3.16 -5.36
C LEU A 296 -11.58 -3.39 -5.52
N PHE A 297 -10.94 -4.00 -4.52
CA PHE A 297 -9.50 -4.20 -4.51
C PHE A 297 -9.11 -5.58 -4.00
N TRP A 298 -8.20 -6.23 -4.70
CA TRP A 298 -7.34 -7.23 -4.08
C TRP A 298 -6.26 -6.55 -3.23
N SER A 299 -6.05 -7.04 -2.01
CA SER A 299 -4.93 -6.61 -1.16
C SER A 299 -3.59 -6.98 -1.82
N ARG A 300 -2.50 -6.24 -1.57
CA ARG A 300 -1.20 -6.55 -2.20
C ARG A 300 -0.48 -7.79 -1.62
N GLY A 301 -0.92 -8.30 -0.47
CA GLY A 301 -0.26 -9.38 0.25
C GLY A 301 -1.21 -10.52 0.55
N PHE A 302 -0.68 -11.73 0.66
CA PHE A 302 -1.42 -12.91 1.09
C PHE A 302 -1.48 -12.91 2.63
N THR A 303 -2.64 -12.60 3.21
CA THR A 303 -2.95 -12.81 4.64
C THR A 303 -4.12 -13.77 4.85
N GLY A 304 -3.99 -14.73 5.77
CA GLY A 304 -5.06 -15.65 6.15
C GLY A 304 -5.88 -15.19 7.36
N ARG A 305 -5.64 -13.98 7.90
CA ARG A 305 -6.19 -13.56 9.19
C ARG A 305 -7.26 -12.48 9.10
N ILE A 306 -7.19 -11.64 8.07
CA ILE A 306 -8.27 -10.72 7.68
C ILE A 306 -8.55 -11.00 6.21
N PHE A 307 -9.78 -11.35 5.89
CA PHE A 307 -10.14 -11.75 4.53
C PHE A 307 -10.81 -10.63 3.74
N GLY A 308 -11.43 -9.65 4.40
CA GLY A 308 -12.02 -8.47 3.78
C GLY A 308 -12.01 -7.24 4.69
N HIS A 309 -12.21 -6.06 4.10
CA HIS A 309 -12.47 -4.81 4.81
C HIS A 309 -13.22 -3.78 3.95
N TYR A 310 -14.23 -3.12 4.53
CA TYR A 310 -14.92 -1.97 3.97
C TYR A 310 -14.49 -0.62 4.59
N ASP A 311 -14.05 0.32 3.75
CA ASP A 311 -13.78 1.72 4.10
C ASP A 311 -14.97 2.62 3.73
N LEU A 312 -15.69 3.09 4.76
CA LEU A 312 -16.82 4.00 4.64
C LEU A 312 -16.47 5.34 3.97
N VAL A 313 -15.27 5.88 4.20
CA VAL A 313 -14.87 7.21 3.71
C VAL A 313 -14.59 7.19 2.21
N ARG A 314 -14.08 6.07 1.70
CA ARG A 314 -13.74 5.90 0.27
C ARG A 314 -14.76 5.13 -0.53
N ASP A 315 -15.77 4.59 0.15
CA ASP A 315 -16.69 3.61 -0.41
C ASP A 315 -15.91 2.50 -1.14
N ALA A 316 -15.08 1.78 -0.39
CA ALA A 316 -14.13 0.81 -0.93
C ALA A 316 -14.17 -0.52 -0.17
N VAL A 317 -14.24 -1.63 -0.90
CA VAL A 317 -14.12 -2.99 -0.38
C VAL A 317 -12.78 -3.57 -0.83
N MET A 318 -11.99 -4.04 0.13
CA MET A 318 -10.76 -4.78 -0.11
C MET A 318 -10.95 -6.23 0.28
N VAL A 319 -10.48 -7.14 -0.55
CA VAL A 319 -10.47 -8.59 -0.30
C VAL A 319 -9.03 -9.09 -0.31
N SER A 320 -8.70 -10.00 0.61
CA SER A 320 -7.35 -10.56 0.74
C SER A 320 -6.96 -11.38 -0.48
N SER A 321 -5.79 -11.11 -1.06
CA SER A 321 -5.23 -11.92 -2.17
C SER A 321 -4.99 -13.39 -1.80
N THR A 322 -5.02 -13.78 -0.52
CA THR A 322 -4.99 -15.21 -0.11
C THR A 322 -6.14 -16.02 -0.68
N LEU A 323 -7.27 -15.37 -0.94
CA LEU A 323 -8.45 -16.02 -1.50
C LEU A 323 -8.39 -16.16 -3.02
N ASP A 324 -7.46 -15.46 -3.68
CA ASP A 324 -7.29 -15.53 -5.13
C ASP A 324 -6.50 -16.79 -5.55
N ARG A 325 -7.13 -17.96 -5.38
CA ARG A 325 -6.54 -19.27 -5.66
C ARG A 325 -7.56 -20.22 -6.31
N LYS A 326 -7.07 -21.13 -7.15
CA LYS A 326 -7.88 -22.16 -7.81
C LYS A 326 -8.65 -23.07 -6.85
N ASP A 327 -8.05 -23.39 -5.70
CA ASP A 327 -8.64 -24.30 -4.70
C ASP A 327 -9.57 -23.60 -3.71
N VAL A 328 -9.71 -22.27 -3.80
CA VAL A 328 -10.70 -21.51 -3.04
C VAL A 328 -11.96 -21.42 -3.91
N PRO A 329 -13.11 -21.97 -3.46
CA PRO A 329 -14.36 -21.86 -4.20
C PRO A 329 -14.88 -20.42 -4.27
N GLU A 330 -15.59 -20.06 -5.36
CA GLU A 330 -16.12 -18.69 -5.55
C GLU A 330 -17.00 -18.21 -4.39
N PHE A 331 -17.82 -19.09 -3.81
CA PHE A 331 -18.72 -18.71 -2.72
C PHE A 331 -17.98 -18.24 -1.45
N VAL A 332 -16.70 -18.61 -1.28
CA VAL A 332 -15.86 -18.13 -0.18
C VAL A 332 -15.45 -16.67 -0.42
N VAL A 333 -15.21 -16.28 -1.67
CA VAL A 333 -14.98 -14.87 -2.01
C VAL A 333 -16.28 -14.08 -1.87
N ASP A 334 -17.40 -14.67 -2.31
CA ASP A 334 -18.73 -14.06 -2.19
C ASP A 334 -19.13 -13.83 -0.73
N SER A 335 -18.80 -14.74 0.19
CA SER A 335 -19.12 -14.55 1.62
C SER A 335 -18.38 -13.35 2.21
N ILE A 336 -17.14 -13.11 1.78
CA ILE A 336 -16.34 -11.96 2.21
C ILE A 336 -16.89 -10.68 1.60
N VAL A 337 -17.16 -10.65 0.29
CA VAL A 337 -17.76 -9.47 -0.35
C VAL A 337 -19.12 -9.16 0.29
N TYR A 338 -19.92 -10.16 0.61
CA TYR A 338 -21.17 -9.99 1.35
C TYR A 338 -20.96 -9.37 2.73
N HIS A 339 -20.00 -9.88 3.51
CA HIS A 339 -19.64 -9.32 4.81
C HIS A 339 -19.28 -7.83 4.71
N GLU A 340 -18.45 -7.45 3.74
CA GLU A 340 -18.03 -6.07 3.55
C GLU A 340 -19.18 -5.16 3.06
N LEU A 341 -20.09 -5.67 2.23
CA LEU A 341 -21.28 -4.95 1.83
C LEU A 341 -22.29 -4.79 2.97
N LEU A 342 -22.32 -5.69 3.96
CA LEU A 342 -23.10 -5.48 5.18
C LEU A 342 -22.55 -4.31 5.99
N HIS A 343 -21.23 -4.15 6.08
CA HIS A 343 -20.62 -2.95 6.70
C HIS A 343 -21.03 -1.68 5.96
N LYS A 344 -21.12 -1.72 4.63
CA LYS A 344 -21.64 -0.61 3.81
C LYS A 344 -23.11 -0.31 4.10
N LYS A 345 -23.96 -1.33 4.14
CA LYS A 345 -25.41 -1.19 4.33
C LYS A 345 -25.78 -0.68 5.72
N LEU A 346 -25.17 -1.26 6.76
CA LEU A 346 -25.53 -1.02 8.15
C LEU A 346 -24.71 0.13 8.77
N GLY A 347 -23.60 0.49 8.13
CA GLY A 347 -22.65 1.46 8.67
C GLY A 347 -21.97 0.96 9.95
N ILE A 348 -21.33 1.88 10.67
CA ILE A 348 -20.74 1.60 11.98
C ILE A 348 -21.79 1.97 13.04
N GLY A 349 -22.36 0.96 13.70
CA GLY A 349 -23.30 1.15 14.80
C GLY A 349 -22.62 1.71 16.06
N TRP A 350 -23.42 2.30 16.94
CA TRP A 350 -23.00 2.73 18.28
C TRP A 350 -23.62 1.79 19.31
N SER A 351 -22.79 1.15 20.14
CA SER A 351 -23.24 0.34 21.27
C SER A 351 -22.47 0.76 22.52
N ASN A 352 -23.18 1.18 23.57
CA ASN A 352 -22.60 1.64 24.84
C ASN A 352 -21.49 2.71 24.68
N GLY A 353 -21.69 3.68 23.78
CA GLY A 353 -20.72 4.76 23.54
C GLY A 353 -19.43 4.33 22.82
N ARG A 354 -19.34 3.09 22.33
CA ARG A 354 -18.24 2.57 21.50
C ARG A 354 -18.73 2.24 20.10
N LYS A 355 -17.87 2.44 19.10
CA LYS A 355 -18.10 1.98 17.72
C LYS A 355 -18.19 0.45 17.72
N ALA A 356 -19.30 -0.11 17.25
CA ALA A 356 -19.50 -1.54 17.13
C ALA A 356 -19.87 -1.88 15.68
N ALA A 357 -18.96 -2.54 14.96
CA ALA A 357 -19.15 -2.91 13.56
C ALA A 357 -20.02 -4.17 13.38
N HIS A 358 -20.02 -5.09 14.35
CA HIS A 358 -20.80 -6.34 14.31
C HIS A 358 -21.92 -6.34 15.35
N THR A 359 -22.91 -5.46 15.16
CA THR A 359 -24.12 -5.42 16.01
C THR A 359 -24.95 -6.71 15.91
N PRO A 360 -25.92 -6.96 16.81
CA PRO A 360 -26.82 -8.12 16.69
C PRO A 360 -27.54 -8.21 15.34
N ASP A 361 -27.94 -7.07 14.76
CA ASP A 361 -28.53 -7.02 13.42
C ASP A 361 -27.52 -7.43 12.34
N PHE A 362 -26.28 -6.94 12.41
CA PHE A 362 -25.20 -7.39 11.53
C PHE A 362 -25.05 -8.91 11.59
N GLN A 363 -24.97 -9.48 12.79
CA GLN A 363 -24.82 -10.92 13.00
C GLN A 363 -26.02 -11.71 12.46
N GLN A 364 -27.24 -11.17 12.56
CA GLN A 364 -28.43 -11.79 11.99
C GLN A 364 -28.39 -11.77 10.46
N GLN A 365 -28.00 -10.65 9.84
CA GLN A 365 -27.86 -10.55 8.39
C GLN A 365 -26.74 -11.45 7.89
N MET A 366 -25.58 -11.48 8.56
CA MET A 366 -24.44 -12.31 8.18
C MET A 366 -24.81 -13.79 8.03
N ARG A 367 -25.64 -14.31 8.96
CA ARG A 367 -26.16 -15.69 8.91
C ARG A 367 -27.13 -15.98 7.75
N ARG A 368 -27.59 -14.98 7.02
CA ARG A 368 -28.46 -15.17 5.84
C ARG A 368 -27.70 -15.58 4.60
N PHE A 369 -26.37 -15.48 4.60
CA PHE A 369 -25.56 -15.99 3.49
C PHE A 369 -25.80 -17.51 3.36
N HIS A 370 -26.24 -17.95 2.18
CA HIS A 370 -26.75 -19.32 1.95
C HIS A 370 -25.76 -20.44 2.34
N ARG A 371 -24.45 -20.15 2.32
CA ARG A 371 -23.37 -21.07 2.69
C ARG A 371 -22.49 -20.53 3.82
N HIS A 372 -23.09 -19.83 4.77
CA HIS A 372 -22.39 -19.15 5.87
C HIS A 372 -21.43 -20.10 6.60
N ASP A 373 -21.94 -21.22 7.11
CA ASP A 373 -21.16 -22.14 7.94
C ASP A 373 -20.04 -22.83 7.15
N GLU A 374 -20.31 -23.19 5.90
CA GLU A 374 -19.31 -23.81 5.02
C GLU A 374 -18.19 -22.83 4.66
N ALA A 375 -18.54 -21.57 4.39
CA ALA A 375 -17.56 -20.53 4.10
C ALA A 375 -16.69 -20.24 5.33
N ASP A 376 -17.30 -20.10 6.51
CA ASP A 376 -16.60 -19.88 7.78
C ASP A 376 -15.61 -21.01 8.07
N ASP A 377 -16.00 -22.26 7.88
CA ASP A 377 -15.12 -23.41 8.09
C ASP A 377 -13.94 -23.45 7.11
N LEU A 378 -14.16 -23.10 5.84
CA LEU A 378 -13.08 -22.99 4.86
C LEU A 378 -12.15 -21.83 5.18
N LEU A 379 -12.68 -20.66 5.56
CA LEU A 379 -11.88 -19.51 5.97
C LEU A 379 -11.02 -19.82 7.19
N ARG A 380 -11.55 -20.55 8.20
CA ARG A 380 -10.77 -21.05 9.35
C ARG A 380 -9.67 -22.02 8.94
N LYS A 381 -9.93 -22.91 7.98
CA LYS A 381 -8.91 -23.82 7.41
C LYS A 381 -7.82 -23.04 6.65
N ILE A 382 -8.19 -22.02 5.90
CA ILE A 382 -7.24 -21.15 5.18
C ILE A 382 -6.41 -20.34 6.19
N ALA A 383 -7.04 -19.83 7.25
CA ALA A 383 -6.38 -19.06 8.30
C ALA A 383 -5.35 -19.87 9.11
N SER A 384 -5.56 -21.19 9.23
CA SER A 384 -4.69 -22.09 10.01
C SER A 384 -3.53 -22.71 9.21
N ARG A 385 -3.55 -22.62 7.87
CA ARG A 385 -2.43 -23.04 7.00
C ARG A 385 -1.32 -21.97 7.04
N LYS A 386 -0.28 -22.22 7.83
CA LYS A 386 0.94 -21.38 7.93
C LYS A 386 1.75 -21.36 6.64
#